data_AF-A0A0F9JI51-F1
#
_entry.id   AF-A0A0F9JI51-F1
#
_cell.length_a   1.000
_cell.length_b   1.000
_cell.length_c   1.000
_cell.angle_alpha   90.00
_cell.angle_beta   90.00
_cell.angle_gamma   90.00
#
_symmetry.space_group_name_H-M   'P 1'
#
loop_
_entity.id
_entity.type
_entity.pdbx_description
1 polymer ?
#
loop_
_entity_poly.entity_id
_entity_poly.type
_entity_poly.pdbx_seq_one_letter_code
_entity_poly.pdbx_strand_id
1 'polypeptide(L)'
;DVESFFDPKSIEGKPELKAAYKQMQGEFTKRLQGISSNQTKIDAYNAFEADPEGYMRNLASQYGWNLIEGGGQAKDSGEFNPQTWDDVKQHFLAEARQELAKEFAPLTNEVKNLKRLSMEAQLDKDHSDWRTYESKMTDLLVTHPTLVNDHETLYRMAVPKELIEQRATKAALAKVKGGTANAEIGGNKTTSVPTTDSPPKFENIAEAAKWAKSHLASKGITGTVD
;
A
#
# COMPACT_ATOMS: atom_id res chain seq x y z
N ASP A 1 -17.21 -16.02 72.53
CA ASP A 1 -16.18 -17.02 72.82
C ASP A 1 -15.16 -17.07 71.72
N VAL A 2 -13.96 -16.55 71.97
CA VAL A 2 -12.80 -16.76 71.09
C VAL A 2 -12.12 -18.01 71.62
N GLU A 3 -12.42 -19.16 71.02
CA GLU A 3 -11.69 -20.40 71.27
C GLU A 3 -10.21 -20.15 70.99
N SER A 4 -9.42 -19.99 72.05
CA SER A 4 -7.96 -19.94 71.97
C SER A 4 -7.49 -21.32 71.48
N PHE A 5 -7.22 -21.41 70.19
CA PHE A 5 -7.02 -22.66 69.45
C PHE A 5 -5.80 -23.48 69.92
N PHE A 6 -4.91 -22.90 70.74
CA PHE A 6 -3.79 -23.62 71.35
C PHE A 6 -3.21 -22.85 72.53
N ASP A 7 -3.08 -23.48 73.71
CA ASP A 7 -2.39 -22.89 74.87
C ASP A 7 -0.92 -23.37 74.90
N PRO A 8 0.08 -22.50 74.63
CA PRO A 8 1.48 -22.89 74.54
C PRO A 8 2.07 -23.41 75.86
N LYS A 9 1.38 -23.23 76.99
CA LYS A 9 1.80 -23.81 78.28
C LYS A 9 1.50 -25.31 78.39
N SER A 10 0.54 -25.83 77.61
CA SER A 10 0.13 -27.25 77.65
C SER A 10 1.18 -28.24 77.10
N ILE A 11 2.21 -27.72 76.43
CA ILE A 11 3.32 -28.47 75.81
C ILE A 11 4.64 -28.33 76.58
N GLU A 12 4.65 -27.63 77.72
CA GLU A 12 5.82 -27.57 78.60
C GLU A 12 6.09 -28.93 79.27
N GLY A 13 7.25 -29.54 78.97
CA GLY A 13 7.68 -30.84 79.52
C GLY A 13 7.74 -31.99 78.50
N LYS A 14 7.22 -31.79 77.27
CA LYS A 14 7.26 -32.80 76.19
C LYS A 14 8.18 -32.33 75.05
N PRO A 15 9.45 -32.74 75.01
CA PRO A 15 10.45 -32.20 74.07
C PRO A 15 10.09 -32.44 72.60
N GLU A 16 9.45 -33.57 72.28
CA GLU A 16 9.02 -33.89 70.91
C GLU A 16 7.91 -32.96 70.40
N LEU A 17 6.95 -32.60 71.26
CA LEU A 17 5.86 -31.67 70.90
C LEU A 17 6.35 -30.22 70.79
N LYS A 18 7.36 -29.82 71.58
CA LYS A 18 8.00 -28.51 71.44
C LYS A 18 8.71 -28.36 70.09
N ALA A 19 9.39 -29.41 69.64
CA ALA A 19 10.07 -29.42 68.35
C ALA A 19 9.07 -29.31 67.19
N ALA A 20 8.00 -30.12 67.21
CA ALA A 20 6.94 -30.09 66.20
C ALA A 20 6.21 -28.73 66.16
N TYR A 21 5.91 -28.14 67.32
CA TYR A 21 5.28 -26.82 67.41
C TYR A 21 6.17 -25.71 66.83
N LYS A 22 7.47 -25.73 67.14
CA LYS A 22 8.43 -24.77 66.58
C LYS A 22 8.57 -24.92 65.06
N GLN A 23 8.55 -26.15 64.55
CA GLN A 23 8.55 -26.42 63.12
C GLN A 23 7.28 -25.90 62.45
N MET A 24 6.11 -26.12 63.04
CA MET A 24 4.83 -25.60 62.56
C MET A 24 4.82 -24.06 62.54
N GLN A 25 5.30 -23.40 63.60
CA GLN A 25 5.42 -21.94 63.64
C GLN A 25 6.36 -21.41 62.55
N GLY A 26 7.48 -22.10 62.31
CA GLY A 26 8.41 -21.76 61.24
C GLY A 26 7.76 -21.87 59.86
N GLU A 27 7.08 -22.97 59.57
CA GLU A 27 6.36 -23.18 58.31
C GLU A 27 5.20 -22.20 58.13
N PHE A 28 4.46 -21.89 59.19
CA PHE A 28 3.39 -20.91 59.17
C PHE A 28 3.92 -19.50 58.88
N THR A 29 5.03 -19.11 59.51
CA THR A 29 5.70 -17.83 59.25
C THR A 29 6.20 -17.74 57.82
N LYS A 30 6.85 -18.78 57.31
CA LYS A 30 7.29 -18.85 55.90
C LYS A 30 6.12 -18.71 54.92
N ARG A 31 5.00 -19.39 55.18
CA ARG A 31 3.79 -19.28 54.35
C ARG A 31 3.20 -17.88 54.40
N LEU A 32 3.12 -17.25 55.58
CA LEU A 32 2.66 -15.87 55.71
C LEU A 32 3.54 -14.87 54.94
N GLN A 33 4.87 -15.04 55.01
CA GLN A 33 5.80 -14.22 54.22
C GLN A 33 5.63 -14.44 52.70
N GLY A 34 5.35 -15.68 52.29
CA GLY A 34 4.99 -16.00 50.90
C GLY A 34 3.72 -15.29 50.47
N ILE A 35 2.68 -15.30 51.30
CA ILE A 35 1.40 -14.61 51.03
C ILE A 35 1.60 -13.10 50.93
N SER A 36 2.37 -12.48 51.83
CA SER A 36 2.60 -11.03 51.78
C SER A 36 3.30 -10.60 50.48
N SER A 37 4.23 -11.42 49.97
CA SER A 37 4.92 -11.15 48.69
C SER A 37 3.96 -11.18 47.49
N ASN A 38 2.95 -12.03 47.54
CA ASN A 38 1.92 -12.11 46.50
C ASN A 38 0.90 -10.98 46.65
N GLN A 39 0.58 -10.58 47.88
CA GLN A 39 -0.31 -9.45 48.14
C GLN A 39 0.22 -8.18 47.51
N THR A 40 1.52 -7.88 47.64
CA THR A 40 2.12 -6.70 47.00
C THR A 40 1.99 -6.72 45.47
N LYS A 41 2.06 -7.89 44.84
CA LYS A 41 1.88 -8.02 43.38
C LYS A 41 0.43 -7.81 42.96
N ILE A 42 -0.51 -8.34 43.74
CA ILE A 42 -1.94 -8.17 43.51
C ILE A 42 -2.32 -6.70 43.68
N ASP A 43 -1.82 -6.04 44.73
CA ASP A 43 -2.07 -4.62 44.99
C ASP A 43 -1.46 -3.75 43.89
N ALA A 44 -0.25 -4.07 43.42
CA ALA A 44 0.38 -3.38 42.28
C ALA A 44 -0.42 -3.56 40.98
N TYR A 45 -0.93 -4.76 40.72
CA TYR A 45 -1.77 -5.04 39.56
C TYR A 45 -3.10 -4.29 39.62
N ASN A 46 -3.78 -4.33 40.77
CA ASN A 46 -5.03 -3.61 40.99
C ASN A 46 -4.85 -2.08 40.87
N ALA A 47 -3.73 -1.55 41.38
CA ALA A 47 -3.40 -0.13 41.25
C ALA A 47 -3.16 0.27 39.79
N PHE A 48 -2.49 -0.57 39.02
CA PHE A 48 -2.28 -0.36 37.59
C PHE A 48 -3.59 -0.47 36.79
N GLU A 49 -4.46 -1.43 37.10
CA GLU A 49 -5.75 -1.59 36.41
C GLU A 49 -6.70 -0.42 36.68
N ALA A 50 -6.65 0.16 37.88
CA ALA A 50 -7.46 1.32 38.26
C ALA A 50 -6.98 2.63 37.63
N ASP A 51 -5.67 2.87 37.59
CA ASP A 51 -5.05 4.07 37.00
C ASP A 51 -3.66 3.75 36.42
N PRO A 52 -3.59 3.31 35.15
CA PRO A 52 -2.33 2.89 34.54
C PRO A 52 -1.36 4.05 34.34
N GLU A 53 -1.86 5.26 34.08
CA GLU A 53 -1.03 6.45 33.83
C GLU A 53 -0.43 6.98 35.13
N GLY A 54 -1.23 7.09 36.19
CA GLY A 54 -0.76 7.48 37.52
C GLY A 54 0.20 6.45 38.12
N TYR A 55 -0.07 5.16 37.95
CA TYR A 55 0.83 4.10 38.40
C TYR A 55 2.19 4.18 37.70
N MET A 56 2.22 4.34 36.37
CA MET A 56 3.47 4.47 35.61
C MET A 56 4.25 5.72 35.97
N ARG A 57 3.58 6.85 36.26
CA ARG A 57 4.24 8.08 36.74
C ARG A 57 4.89 7.89 38.12
N ASN A 58 4.17 7.25 39.05
CA ASN A 58 4.69 6.96 40.39
C ASN A 58 5.84 5.95 40.35
N LEU A 59 5.78 4.97 39.44
CA LEU A 59 6.86 4.03 39.23
C LEU A 59 8.09 4.76 38.66
N ALA A 60 7.89 5.59 37.65
CA ALA A 60 8.96 6.34 37.03
C ALA A 60 9.65 7.32 37.99
N SER A 61 8.90 8.01 38.85
CA SER A 61 9.46 8.91 39.86
C SER A 61 10.33 8.18 40.89
N GLN A 62 9.99 6.93 41.26
CA GLN A 62 10.83 6.09 42.11
C GLN A 62 12.18 5.74 41.48
N TYR A 63 12.21 5.59 40.16
CA TYR A 63 13.45 5.33 39.39
C TYR A 63 14.17 6.61 38.94
N GLY A 64 13.72 7.78 39.38
CA GLY A 64 14.32 9.08 39.04
C GLY A 64 14.00 9.55 37.62
N TRP A 65 12.96 8.99 36.98
CA TRP A 65 12.47 9.43 35.69
C TRP A 65 11.32 10.43 35.88
N ASN A 66 11.53 11.66 35.41
CA ASN A 66 10.47 12.67 35.33
C ASN A 66 9.71 12.48 34.02
N LEU A 67 8.56 11.80 34.04
CA LEU A 67 7.64 11.80 32.89
C LEU A 67 6.96 13.16 32.81
N ILE A 68 7.37 13.98 31.86
CA ILE A 68 6.67 15.19 31.45
C ILE A 68 5.57 14.73 30.49
N GLU A 69 4.30 14.87 30.90
CA GLU A 69 3.16 14.68 29.99
C GLU A 69 3.29 15.65 28.81
N GLY A 70 3.31 15.10 27.60
CA GLY A 70 3.33 15.86 26.34
C GLY A 70 1.99 16.56 26.08
N GLY A 71 1.62 17.47 26.98
CA GLY A 71 0.36 18.19 26.99
C GLY A 71 0.56 19.65 27.40
N GLY A 72 1.53 20.33 26.81
CA GLY A 72 1.75 21.76 27.03
C GLY A 72 2.38 22.39 25.80
N GLN A 73 1.56 23.03 24.96
CA GLN A 73 2.06 23.90 23.90
C GLN A 73 2.87 25.03 24.51
N ALA A 74 4.18 25.02 24.34
CA ALA A 74 5.02 26.20 24.45
C ALA A 74 5.64 26.48 23.08
N LYS A 75 4.96 27.34 22.31
CA LYS A 75 5.63 28.15 21.30
C LYS A 75 6.46 29.19 22.05
N ASP A 76 7.78 29.16 21.93
CA ASP A 76 8.55 30.40 21.91
C ASP A 76 9.93 30.28 21.26
N SER A 77 10.22 31.29 20.44
CA SER A 77 11.50 31.81 19.96
C SER A 77 12.77 30.93 19.91
N GLY A 78 13.20 30.61 18.67
CA GLY A 78 14.57 30.84 18.14
C GLY A 78 15.76 30.04 18.67
N GLU A 79 15.69 29.43 19.84
CA GLU A 79 16.76 28.64 20.44
C GLU A 79 16.22 27.24 20.70
N PHE A 80 16.89 26.22 20.15
CA PHE A 80 16.44 24.84 20.26
C PHE A 80 16.53 24.40 21.74
N ASN A 81 15.41 24.54 22.45
CA ASN A 81 15.25 24.14 23.83
C ASN A 81 14.22 23.00 23.89
N PRO A 82 14.65 21.75 23.65
CA PRO A 82 13.73 20.62 23.59
C PRO A 82 13.10 20.36 24.96
N GLN A 83 11.77 20.40 25.03
CA GLN A 83 11.04 20.08 26.25
C GLN A 83 10.89 18.56 26.42
N THR A 84 10.94 17.81 25.32
CA THR A 84 10.82 16.36 25.32
C THR A 84 11.90 15.69 24.45
N TRP A 85 12.16 14.40 24.71
CA TRP A 85 13.02 13.58 23.84
C TRP A 85 12.45 13.40 22.43
N ASP A 86 11.13 13.51 22.27
CA ASP A 86 10.52 13.44 20.94
C ASP A 86 10.86 14.70 20.13
N ASP A 87 10.94 15.89 20.76
CA ASP A 87 11.40 17.11 20.10
C ASP A 87 12.87 16.98 19.65
N VAL A 88 13.73 16.37 20.48
CA VAL A 88 15.13 16.03 20.10
C VAL A 88 15.17 15.11 18.90
N LYS A 89 14.37 14.04 18.94
CA LYS A 89 14.31 13.07 17.86
C LYS A 89 13.79 13.71 16.57
N GLN A 90 12.76 14.54 16.64
CA GLN A 90 12.19 15.22 15.47
C GLN A 90 13.18 16.23 14.88
N HIS A 91 13.86 17.02 15.72
CA HIS A 91 14.91 17.94 15.27
C HIS A 91 16.04 17.19 14.59
N PHE A 92 16.54 16.12 15.22
CA PHE A 92 17.63 15.32 14.66
C PHE A 92 17.22 14.57 13.39
N LEU A 93 15.98 14.08 13.30
CA LEU A 93 15.45 13.49 12.07
C LEU A 93 15.30 14.52 10.95
N ALA A 94 14.91 15.76 11.28
CA ALA A 94 14.81 16.83 10.30
C ALA A 94 16.19 17.24 9.78
N GLU A 95 17.18 17.37 10.67
CA GLU A 95 18.57 17.68 10.34
C GLU A 95 19.20 16.55 9.53
N ALA A 96 19.04 15.29 9.95
CA ALA A 96 19.49 14.12 9.21
C ALA A 96 18.83 14.03 7.82
N ARG A 97 17.53 14.33 7.69
CA ARG A 97 16.87 14.42 6.38
C ARG A 97 17.44 15.53 5.52
N GLN A 98 17.85 16.66 6.10
CA GLN A 98 18.45 17.76 5.38
C GLN A 98 19.88 17.43 4.92
N GLU A 99 20.67 16.76 5.74
CA GLU A 99 22.00 16.25 5.36
C GLU A 99 21.90 15.17 4.28
N LEU A 100 21.01 14.19 4.46
CA LEU A 100 20.69 13.22 3.41
C LEU A 100 20.24 13.92 2.13
N ALA A 101 19.36 14.93 2.21
CA ALA A 101 18.94 15.68 1.02
C ALA A 101 20.13 16.38 0.32
N LYS A 102 21.14 16.85 1.06
CA LYS A 102 22.37 17.44 0.48
C LYS A 102 23.27 16.38 -0.16
N GLU A 103 23.48 15.25 0.52
CA GLU A 103 24.31 14.14 0.01
C GLU A 103 23.69 13.48 -1.22
N PHE A 104 22.36 13.30 -1.21
CA PHE A 104 21.60 12.73 -2.31
C PHE A 104 21.17 13.77 -3.35
N ALA A 105 21.44 15.06 -3.16
CA ALA A 105 21.17 16.09 -4.17
C ALA A 105 21.80 15.77 -5.55
N PRO A 106 23.10 15.43 -5.68
CA PRO A 106 23.68 15.08 -6.97
C PRO A 106 23.02 13.85 -7.59
N LEU A 107 22.80 12.78 -6.82
CA LEU A 107 22.18 11.55 -7.31
C LEU A 107 20.73 11.78 -7.76
N THR A 108 19.96 12.54 -6.98
CA THR A 108 18.57 12.88 -7.32
C THR A 108 18.51 13.77 -8.55
N ASN A 109 19.49 14.65 -8.77
CA ASN A 109 19.61 15.43 -10.00
C ASN A 109 19.95 14.55 -11.20
N GLU A 110 20.85 13.57 -11.06
CA GLU A 110 21.14 12.59 -12.11
C GLU A 110 19.92 11.75 -12.47
N VAL A 111 19.18 11.24 -11.48
CA VAL A 111 17.93 10.49 -11.70
C VAL A 111 16.87 11.36 -12.37
N LYS A 112 16.73 12.63 -11.95
CA LYS A 112 15.82 13.58 -12.60
C LYS A 112 16.23 13.83 -14.06
N ASN A 113 17.52 13.99 -14.34
CA ASN A 113 18.03 14.19 -15.70
C ASN A 113 17.79 12.95 -16.57
N LEU A 114 18.04 11.75 -16.05
CA LEU A 114 17.76 10.50 -16.78
C LEU A 114 16.27 10.33 -17.08
N LYS A 115 15.40 10.60 -16.09
CA LYS A 115 13.95 10.59 -16.31
C LYS A 115 13.53 11.64 -17.33
N ARG A 116 14.06 12.86 -17.24
CA ARG A 116 13.81 13.92 -18.21
C ARG A 116 14.19 13.49 -19.62
N LEU A 117 15.41 12.98 -19.82
CA LEU A 117 15.85 12.49 -21.14
C LEU A 117 14.98 11.34 -21.65
N SER A 118 14.55 10.43 -20.77
CA SER A 118 13.63 9.36 -21.13
C SER A 118 12.26 9.90 -21.57
N MET A 119 11.71 10.87 -20.84
CA MET A 119 10.44 11.52 -21.21
C MET A 119 10.59 12.25 -22.55
N GLU A 120 11.66 13.01 -22.73
CA GLU A 120 11.93 13.76 -23.96
C GLU A 120 12.06 12.83 -25.17
N ALA A 121 12.79 11.71 -25.04
CA ALA A 121 12.95 10.73 -26.11
C ALA A 121 11.61 10.07 -26.48
N GLN A 122 10.76 9.79 -25.49
CA GLN A 122 9.46 9.16 -25.73
C GLN A 122 8.45 10.15 -26.32
N LEU A 123 8.44 11.40 -25.83
CA LEU A 123 7.63 12.47 -26.39
C LEU A 123 8.09 12.88 -27.79
N ASP A 124 9.39 12.90 -28.10
CA ASP A 124 9.89 13.15 -29.45
C ASP A 124 9.44 12.07 -30.45
N LYS A 125 9.34 10.82 -29.99
CA LYS A 125 8.88 9.70 -30.80
C LYS A 125 7.38 9.77 -31.10
N ASP A 126 6.56 10.07 -30.09
CA ASP A 126 5.11 9.97 -30.19
C ASP A 126 4.43 11.31 -30.56
N HIS A 127 5.05 12.43 -30.18
CA HIS A 127 4.47 13.79 -30.28
C HIS A 127 5.53 14.87 -30.60
N SER A 128 5.97 14.98 -31.86
CA SER A 128 7.04 15.90 -32.29
C SER A 128 6.89 17.39 -31.91
N ASP A 129 5.67 17.84 -31.56
CA ASP A 129 5.34 19.20 -31.19
C ASP A 129 5.25 19.45 -29.67
N TRP A 130 5.56 18.44 -28.85
CA TRP A 130 5.45 18.51 -27.39
C TRP A 130 6.26 19.69 -26.80
N ARG A 131 7.37 20.07 -27.44
CA ARG A 131 8.22 21.22 -27.04
C ARG A 131 7.44 22.53 -26.97
N THR A 132 6.41 22.72 -27.78
CA THR A 132 5.56 23.93 -27.73
C THR A 132 4.72 24.02 -26.44
N TYR A 133 4.52 22.88 -25.77
CA TYR A 133 3.72 22.77 -24.54
C TYR A 133 4.57 22.39 -23.32
N GLU A 134 5.89 22.43 -23.43
CA GLU A 134 6.84 22.05 -22.37
C GLU A 134 6.52 22.78 -21.05
N SER A 135 6.32 24.10 -21.10
CA SER A 135 6.00 24.91 -19.91
C SER A 135 4.73 24.44 -19.20
N LYS A 136 3.70 24.01 -19.94
CA LYS A 136 2.46 23.50 -19.34
C LYS A 136 2.64 22.10 -18.78
N MET A 137 3.46 21.27 -19.43
CA MET A 137 3.82 19.95 -18.92
C MET A 137 4.62 20.06 -17.63
N THR A 138 5.57 21.00 -17.53
CA THR A 138 6.32 21.22 -16.30
C THR A 138 5.42 21.68 -15.15
N ASP A 139 4.46 22.56 -15.42
CA ASP A 139 3.49 23.00 -14.41
C ASP A 139 2.58 21.85 -13.94
N LEU A 140 2.19 20.97 -14.86
CA LEU A 140 1.43 19.75 -14.55
C LEU A 140 2.26 18.74 -13.76
N LEU A 141 3.56 18.65 -13.99
CA LEU A 141 4.45 17.76 -13.21
C LEU A 141 4.70 18.29 -11.79
N VAL A 142 4.71 19.60 -11.59
CA VAL A 142 4.79 20.21 -10.26
C VAL A 142 3.52 19.93 -9.46
N THR A 143 2.34 20.03 -10.10
CA THR A 143 1.04 19.80 -9.45
C THR A 143 0.70 18.32 -9.29
N HIS A 144 1.13 17.48 -10.24
CA HIS A 144 0.85 16.04 -10.28
C HIS A 144 2.12 15.24 -10.63
N PRO A 145 3.01 14.99 -9.65
CA PRO A 145 4.29 14.34 -9.88
C PRO A 145 4.20 12.86 -10.31
N THR A 146 3.02 12.24 -10.19
CA THR A 146 2.78 10.85 -10.63
C THR A 146 2.69 10.71 -12.15
N LEU A 147 2.44 11.81 -12.88
CA LEU A 147 2.33 11.82 -14.34
C LEU A 147 3.66 11.63 -15.07
N VAL A 148 4.79 11.66 -14.35
CA VAL A 148 6.12 11.41 -14.92
C VAL A 148 6.20 10.04 -15.61
N ASN A 149 5.43 9.06 -15.14
CA ASN A 149 5.44 7.71 -15.72
C ASN A 149 4.43 7.54 -16.87
N ASP A 150 3.49 8.48 -17.03
CA ASP A 150 2.41 8.42 -18.02
C ASP A 150 2.50 9.64 -18.95
N HIS A 151 3.40 9.53 -19.93
CA HIS A 151 3.72 10.59 -20.87
C HIS A 151 2.52 10.98 -21.76
N GLU A 152 1.64 10.03 -22.06
CA GLU A 152 0.50 10.27 -22.95
C GLU A 152 -0.57 11.10 -22.25
N THR A 153 -0.88 10.80 -20.99
CA THR A 153 -1.81 11.63 -20.20
C THR A 153 -1.23 13.02 -19.92
N LEU A 154 0.07 13.11 -19.66
CA LEU A 154 0.75 14.40 -19.50
C LEU A 154 0.59 15.27 -20.75
N TYR A 155 0.81 14.70 -21.94
CA TYR A 155 0.63 15.40 -23.21
C TYR A 155 -0.84 15.80 -23.43
N ARG A 156 -1.79 14.89 -23.21
CA ARG A 156 -3.23 15.17 -23.38
C ARG A 156 -3.74 16.29 -22.47
N MET A 157 -3.16 16.45 -21.28
CA MET A 157 -3.54 17.52 -20.36
C MET A 157 -2.86 18.85 -20.65
N ALA A 158 -1.63 18.83 -21.18
CA ALA A 158 -0.90 20.04 -21.54
C ALA A 158 -1.40 20.67 -22.85
N VAL A 159 -1.85 19.84 -23.80
CA VAL A 159 -2.32 20.30 -25.12
C VAL A 159 -3.82 20.63 -25.08
N PRO A 160 -4.24 21.78 -25.64
CA PRO A 160 -5.65 22.09 -25.82
C PRO A 160 -6.39 20.97 -26.58
N LYS A 161 -7.51 20.49 -26.02
CA LYS A 161 -8.29 19.37 -26.58
C LYS A 161 -8.70 19.58 -28.04
N GLU A 162 -9.00 20.82 -28.40
CA GLU A 162 -9.34 21.25 -29.76
C GLU A 162 -8.27 20.87 -30.79
N LEU A 163 -6.99 20.99 -30.43
CA LEU A 163 -5.88 20.66 -31.34
C LEU A 163 -5.68 19.15 -31.48
N ILE A 164 -5.95 18.39 -30.41
CA ILE A 164 -5.91 16.92 -30.44
C ILE A 164 -7.01 16.41 -31.36
N GLU A 165 -8.23 16.94 -31.24
CA GLU A 165 -9.38 16.59 -32.08
C GLU A 165 -9.17 17.00 -33.54
N GLN A 166 -8.63 18.19 -33.80
CA GLN A 166 -8.30 18.63 -35.16
C GLN A 166 -7.25 17.73 -35.83
N ARG A 167 -6.28 17.23 -35.06
CA ARG A 167 -5.29 16.27 -35.57
C ARG A 167 -5.87 14.89 -35.78
N ALA A 168 -6.70 14.41 -34.85
CA ALA A 168 -7.39 13.13 -34.98
C ALA A 168 -8.31 13.12 -36.22
N THR A 169 -9.06 14.21 -36.44
CA THR A 169 -9.90 14.37 -37.64
C THR A 169 -9.07 14.49 -38.91
N LYS A 170 -7.97 15.24 -38.92
CA LYS A 170 -7.04 15.31 -40.06
C LYS A 170 -6.41 13.95 -40.38
N ALA A 171 -6.01 13.19 -39.37
CA ALA A 171 -5.46 11.84 -39.53
C ALA A 171 -6.53 10.85 -40.04
N ALA A 172 -7.77 10.93 -39.54
CA ALA A 172 -8.89 10.16 -40.04
C ALA A 172 -9.20 10.49 -41.51
N LEU A 173 -9.24 11.79 -41.86
CA LEU A 173 -9.42 12.25 -43.24
C LEU A 173 -8.28 11.81 -44.15
N ALA A 174 -7.03 11.82 -43.68
CA ALA A 174 -5.88 11.31 -44.43
C ALA A 174 -5.97 9.79 -44.67
N LYS A 175 -6.44 9.01 -43.69
CA LYS A 175 -6.70 7.57 -43.85
C LYS A 175 -7.84 7.29 -44.81
N VAL A 176 -8.92 8.06 -44.76
CA VAL A 176 -10.02 7.94 -45.73
C VAL A 176 -9.54 8.29 -47.14
N LYS A 177 -8.81 9.40 -47.31
CA LYS A 177 -8.23 9.79 -48.61
C LYS A 177 -7.20 8.79 -49.14
N GLY A 178 -6.35 8.23 -48.27
CA GLY A 178 -5.40 7.18 -48.63
C GLY A 178 -6.08 5.83 -48.93
N GLY A 179 -7.17 5.53 -48.24
CA GLY A 179 -8.02 4.36 -48.51
C GLY A 179 -8.78 4.48 -49.83
N THR A 180 -9.27 5.66 -50.20
CA THR A 180 -9.90 5.90 -51.51
C THR A 180 -8.87 5.93 -52.64
N ALA A 181 -7.68 6.50 -52.43
CA ALA A 181 -6.60 6.45 -53.42
C ALA A 181 -6.04 5.04 -53.64
N ASN A 182 -5.96 4.21 -52.59
CA ASN A 182 -5.59 2.80 -52.71
C ASN A 182 -6.74 1.91 -53.22
N ALA A 183 -8.00 2.31 -53.07
CA ALA A 183 -9.14 1.62 -53.67
C ALA A 183 -9.29 1.91 -55.17
N GLU A 184 -8.87 3.08 -55.66
CA GLU A 184 -8.87 3.41 -57.09
C GLU A 184 -7.64 2.86 -57.85
N ILE A 185 -6.56 2.50 -57.16
CA ILE A 185 -5.32 1.95 -57.77
C ILE A 185 -5.13 0.44 -57.48
N GLY A 186 -6.00 -0.15 -56.65
CA GLY A 186 -5.93 -1.55 -56.20
C GLY A 186 -6.76 -2.54 -57.00
N GLY A 187 -6.84 -2.41 -58.33
CA GLY A 187 -7.41 -3.43 -59.22
C GLY A 187 -6.52 -4.67 -59.38
N ASN A 188 -5.85 -5.13 -58.31
CA ASN A 188 -4.93 -6.26 -58.38
C ASN A 188 -5.30 -7.37 -57.39
N LYS A 189 -5.71 -8.49 -57.98
CA LYS A 189 -6.05 -9.79 -57.40
C LYS A 189 -5.14 -10.17 -56.23
N THR A 190 -5.68 -10.22 -55.02
CA THR A 190 -5.16 -11.10 -53.98
C THR A 190 -5.84 -12.46 -54.16
N THR A 191 -5.07 -13.42 -54.67
CA THR A 191 -5.44 -14.83 -54.73
C THR A 191 -5.79 -15.35 -53.34
N SER A 192 -7.09 -15.42 -53.03
CA SER A 192 -7.60 -16.27 -51.96
C SER A 192 -7.31 -17.72 -52.35
N VAL A 193 -6.48 -18.40 -51.57
CA VAL A 193 -6.34 -19.86 -51.67
C VAL A 193 -7.75 -20.45 -51.54
N PRO A 194 -8.25 -21.22 -52.52
CA PRO A 194 -9.59 -21.77 -52.44
C PRO A 194 -9.59 -22.88 -51.38
N THR A 195 -10.19 -22.60 -50.22
CA THR A 195 -10.70 -23.65 -49.34
C THR A 195 -11.68 -24.48 -50.15
N THR A 196 -11.37 -25.77 -50.32
CA THR A 196 -11.98 -26.72 -51.25
C THR A 196 -13.43 -27.11 -50.90
N ASP A 197 -14.13 -26.30 -50.10
CA ASP A 197 -15.45 -26.61 -49.57
C ASP A 197 -16.33 -25.34 -49.42
N SER A 198 -16.06 -24.28 -50.19
CA SER A 198 -16.96 -23.11 -50.25
C SER A 198 -18.04 -23.30 -51.32
N PRO A 199 -19.33 -23.15 -50.98
CA PRO A 199 -20.42 -23.28 -51.95
C PRO A 199 -20.29 -22.23 -53.07
N PRO A 200 -20.62 -22.57 -54.33
CA PRO A 200 -20.70 -21.58 -55.40
C PRO A 200 -21.78 -20.53 -55.07
N LYS A 201 -21.62 -19.31 -55.60
CA LYS A 201 -22.65 -18.26 -55.46
C LYS A 201 -23.87 -18.67 -56.27
N PHE A 202 -25.04 -18.75 -55.63
CA PHE A 202 -26.31 -19.03 -56.28
C PHE A 202 -27.10 -17.73 -56.43
N GLU A 203 -27.75 -17.54 -57.58
CA GLU A 203 -28.62 -16.38 -57.81
C GLU A 203 -30.01 -16.56 -57.19
N ASN A 204 -30.39 -17.80 -56.82
CA ASN A 204 -31.69 -18.11 -56.24
C ASN A 204 -31.60 -19.18 -55.13
N ILE A 205 -32.43 -19.04 -54.10
CA ILE A 205 -32.54 -19.94 -52.94
C ILE A 205 -32.89 -21.37 -53.36
N ALA A 206 -33.72 -21.53 -54.41
CA ALA A 206 -34.10 -22.85 -54.92
C ALA A 206 -32.91 -23.63 -55.50
N GLU A 207 -31.93 -22.93 -56.08
CA GLU A 207 -30.72 -23.51 -56.65
C GLU A 207 -29.71 -23.87 -55.55
N ALA A 208 -29.56 -22.99 -54.56
CA ALA A 208 -28.78 -23.25 -53.35
C ALA A 208 -29.26 -24.50 -52.60
N ALA A 209 -30.58 -24.67 -52.47
CA ALA A 209 -31.17 -25.83 -51.80
C ALA A 209 -30.92 -27.16 -52.54
N LYS A 210 -30.93 -27.15 -53.88
CA LYS A 210 -30.59 -28.34 -54.69
C LYS A 210 -29.13 -28.72 -54.53
N TRP A 211 -28.23 -27.74 -54.57
CA TRP A 211 -26.80 -27.98 -54.36
C TRP A 211 -26.55 -28.54 -52.94
N ALA A 212 -27.13 -27.93 -51.91
CA ALA A 212 -27.00 -28.39 -50.53
C ALA A 212 -27.48 -29.84 -50.35
N LYS A 213 -28.62 -30.22 -50.95
CA LYS A 213 -29.12 -31.60 -50.93
C LYS A 213 -28.17 -32.58 -51.64
N SER A 214 -27.67 -32.23 -52.82
CA SER A 214 -26.71 -33.08 -53.53
C SER A 214 -25.39 -33.23 -52.78
N HIS A 215 -24.95 -32.17 -52.10
CA HIS A 215 -23.69 -32.18 -51.36
C HIS A 215 -23.81 -33.01 -50.08
N LEU A 216 -24.94 -32.91 -49.36
CA LEU A 216 -25.26 -33.78 -48.21
C LEU A 216 -25.37 -35.26 -48.62
N ALA A 217 -26.01 -35.55 -49.76
CA ALA A 217 -26.09 -36.91 -50.30
C ALA A 217 -24.71 -37.47 -50.66
N SER A 218 -23.83 -36.66 -51.25
CA SER A 218 -22.45 -37.06 -51.58
C SER A 218 -21.58 -37.31 -50.34
N LYS A 219 -21.88 -36.63 -49.23
CA LYS A 219 -21.22 -36.83 -47.92
C LYS A 219 -21.85 -37.96 -47.08
N GLY A 220 -22.77 -38.74 -47.64
CA GLY A 220 -23.33 -39.94 -47.02
C GLY A 220 -24.31 -39.70 -45.87
N ILE A 221 -24.81 -38.46 -45.70
CA ILE A 221 -25.80 -38.12 -44.68
C ILE A 221 -27.20 -38.26 -45.30
N THR A 222 -27.72 -39.47 -45.35
CA THR A 222 -29.13 -39.73 -45.66
C THR A 222 -29.97 -39.50 -44.41
N GLY A 223 -30.28 -38.23 -44.12
CA GLY A 223 -31.31 -37.87 -43.16
C GLY A 223 -32.67 -37.89 -43.85
N THR A 224 -33.37 -39.01 -43.74
CA THR A 224 -34.83 -39.08 -43.95
C THR A 224 -35.50 -38.12 -42.97
N VAL A 225 -36.23 -37.15 -43.50
CA VAL A 225 -37.20 -36.35 -42.75
C VAL A 225 -38.51 -37.12 -42.83
N ASP A 226 -38.87 -37.77 -41.74
CA ASP A 226 -40.27 -38.00 -41.34
C ASP A 226 -40.52 -37.15 -40.08
#